data_AF-A0A928DLQ0-F1
#
_entry.id   AF-A0A928DLQ0-F1
#
_cell.length_a   1.000
_cell.length_b   1.000
_cell.length_c   1.000
_cell.angle_alpha   90.00
_cell.angle_beta   90.00
_cell.angle_gamma   90.00
#
_symmetry.space_group_name_H-M   'P 1'
#
loop_
_entity.id
_entity.type
_entity.pdbx_description
1 polymer ?
#
loop_
_entity_poly.entity_id
_entity_poly.type
_entity_poly.pdbx_seq_one_letter_code
_entity_poly.pdbx_strand_id
1 'polypeptide(L)'
;MSKPPQDMVLGIIACAGEFPRMVIQGARRAGVPVVAAGMRGAVGKEIPALVDAYKCFRVGSLEGPAAFFRQHGVTHVMLTGQIKPACIYTMWPDPTARRLLATLDRRNAHTIFTTVCDYIHSENMEVLPSISFMEEQLPGPGHLAGPAPTDEQLDEARFGLSKAREIARLDIGQSIIVHGHSVVCVEAFKGTNECLHAGGHRPHSVTLCKVTKPDHDMRFDVPCIGTGTIRNAIKANVRHIVFEANRTILFQREEVVKLCNEHGITLHAMVVPLPEQEGADPGHILTDEAHAAAMAAEIEALGIGHCAVVCDGVVIAVDDADGPLKCIRRAGIYMKRLRFARLVNWLCRVLLGRPGKPPVPMVMATTRPLSPEEMKAAQKAGIRLCH
;
A
#
# COMPACT_ATOMS: atom_id res chain seq x y z
N MET A 1 -11.44 -18.52 6.34
CA MET A 1 -11.97 -19.80 5.83
C MET A 1 -12.62 -20.57 6.97
N SER A 2 -13.93 -20.77 6.88
CA SER A 2 -14.64 -21.74 7.72
C SER A 2 -14.35 -23.15 7.21
N LYS A 3 -13.32 -23.77 7.81
CA LYS A 3 -12.78 -25.12 7.59
C LYS A 3 -12.11 -25.35 6.22
N PRO A 4 -10.78 -25.55 6.17
CA PRO A 4 -10.06 -25.85 4.93
C PRO A 4 -10.42 -27.26 4.39
N PRO A 5 -10.23 -27.54 3.09
CA PRO A 5 -10.38 -28.87 2.52
C PRO A 5 -9.53 -29.91 3.26
N GLN A 6 -10.03 -31.15 3.35
CA GLN A 6 -9.47 -32.19 4.21
C GLN A 6 -8.03 -32.62 3.81
N ASP A 7 -7.65 -32.44 2.55
CA ASP A 7 -6.32 -32.77 2.00
C ASP A 7 -5.53 -31.51 1.57
N MET A 8 -5.88 -30.35 2.11
CA MET A 8 -5.22 -29.10 1.75
C MET A 8 -3.77 -29.07 2.22
N VAL A 9 -2.84 -28.77 1.31
CA VAL A 9 -1.47 -28.37 1.63
C VAL A 9 -1.29 -26.92 1.18
N LEU A 10 -0.92 -26.05 2.12
CA LEU A 10 -0.73 -24.63 1.86
C LEU A 10 0.71 -24.35 1.44
N GLY A 11 0.89 -23.83 0.23
CA GLY A 11 2.11 -23.17 -0.19
C GLY A 11 2.14 -21.73 0.30
N ILE A 12 3.27 -21.28 0.86
CA ILE A 12 3.49 -19.85 1.08
C ILE A 12 4.73 -19.39 0.31
N ILE A 13 4.59 -18.28 -0.41
CA ILE A 13 5.73 -17.51 -0.90
C ILE A 13 6.10 -16.55 0.23
N ALA A 14 7.18 -16.86 0.96
CA ALA A 14 7.54 -16.17 2.19
C ALA A 14 8.61 -15.09 1.95
N CYS A 15 8.25 -13.84 2.28
CA CYS A 15 9.11 -12.66 2.19
C CYS A 15 9.37 -12.05 3.58
N ALA A 16 9.68 -10.76 3.65
CA ALA A 16 10.05 -10.10 4.91
C ALA A 16 8.84 -9.78 5.80
N GLY A 17 9.09 -9.66 7.11
CA GLY A 17 8.12 -9.19 8.10
C GLY A 17 7.37 -10.31 8.82
N GLU A 18 6.41 -9.92 9.68
CA GLU A 18 5.69 -10.85 10.56
C GLU A 18 4.62 -11.69 9.85
N PHE A 19 4.16 -11.23 8.68
CA PHE A 19 3.01 -11.81 8.00
C PHE A 19 3.16 -13.31 7.67
N PRO A 20 4.29 -13.82 7.12
CA PRO A 20 4.48 -15.25 6.91
C PRO A 20 4.34 -16.07 8.20
N ARG A 21 4.94 -15.61 9.32
CA ARG A 21 4.86 -16.29 10.62
C ARG A 21 3.41 -16.40 11.09
N MET A 22 2.64 -15.34 10.92
CA MET A 22 1.24 -15.30 11.33
C MET A 22 0.39 -16.27 10.51
N VAL A 23 0.52 -16.28 9.17
CA VAL A 23 -0.17 -17.23 8.29
C VAL A 23 0.16 -18.67 8.65
N ILE A 24 1.44 -18.98 8.88
CA ILE A 24 1.88 -20.32 9.32
C ILE A 24 1.17 -20.74 10.61
N GLN A 25 1.10 -19.84 11.59
CA GLN A 25 0.44 -20.14 12.86
C GLN A 25 -1.07 -20.36 12.69
N GLY A 26 -1.73 -19.55 11.86
CA GLY A 26 -3.15 -19.71 11.55
C GLY A 26 -3.44 -21.02 10.83
N ALA A 27 -2.66 -21.36 9.80
CA ALA A 27 -2.77 -22.62 9.06
C ALA A 27 -2.55 -23.84 9.96
N ARG A 28 -1.54 -23.80 10.84
CA ARG A 28 -1.29 -24.87 11.82
C ARG A 28 -2.44 -25.05 12.81
N ARG A 29 -3.04 -23.96 13.31
CA ARG A 29 -4.25 -24.04 14.17
C ARG A 29 -5.42 -24.69 13.42
N ALA A 30 -5.52 -24.46 12.11
CA ALA A 30 -6.51 -25.08 11.24
C ALA A 30 -6.16 -26.52 10.82
N GLY A 31 -5.02 -27.07 11.27
CA GLY A 31 -4.56 -28.42 10.92
C GLY A 31 -4.02 -28.56 9.48
N VAL A 32 -3.64 -27.45 8.84
CA VAL A 32 -3.15 -27.42 7.45
C VAL A 32 -1.62 -27.44 7.42
N PRO A 33 -0.98 -28.43 6.76
CA PRO A 33 0.45 -28.42 6.52
C PRO A 33 0.89 -27.24 5.64
N VAL A 34 2.06 -26.69 5.93
CA VAL A 34 2.61 -25.52 5.26
C VAL A 34 3.95 -25.84 4.59
N VAL A 35 4.05 -25.54 3.30
CA VAL A 35 5.26 -25.64 2.48
C VAL A 35 5.70 -24.23 2.10
N ALA A 36 6.92 -23.83 2.44
CA ALA A 36 7.39 -22.46 2.18
C ALA A 36 8.46 -22.39 1.08
N ALA A 37 8.16 -21.57 0.08
CA ALA A 37 9.14 -21.04 -0.86
C ALA A 37 9.65 -19.69 -0.34
N GLY A 38 10.80 -19.68 0.32
CA GLY A 38 11.40 -18.46 0.89
C GLY A 38 12.11 -17.61 -0.16
N MET A 39 11.83 -16.31 -0.20
CA MET A 39 12.53 -15.37 -1.09
C MET A 39 13.86 -14.92 -0.47
N ARG A 40 14.97 -15.34 -1.09
CA ARG A 40 16.34 -15.05 -0.65
C ARG A 40 16.56 -13.56 -0.47
N GLY A 41 17.11 -13.19 0.69
CA GLY A 41 17.38 -11.79 1.06
C GLY A 41 16.17 -11.02 1.58
N ALA A 42 14.97 -11.63 1.59
CA ALA A 42 13.76 -11.08 2.18
C ALA A 42 13.22 -11.95 3.32
N VAL A 43 13.16 -13.27 3.13
CA VAL A 43 12.58 -14.22 4.09
C VAL A 43 13.31 -14.20 5.44
N GLY A 44 12.53 -14.29 6.52
CA GLY A 44 13.04 -14.43 7.88
C GLY A 44 13.77 -15.76 8.11
N LYS A 45 14.77 -15.76 8.99
CA LYS A 45 15.60 -16.95 9.30
C LYS A 45 14.84 -18.00 10.11
N GLU A 46 13.77 -17.60 10.76
CA GLU A 46 12.90 -18.40 11.59
C GLU A 46 11.94 -19.28 10.77
N ILE A 47 11.58 -18.85 9.56
CA ILE A 47 10.58 -19.53 8.72
C ILE A 47 10.85 -21.02 8.49
N PRO A 48 12.09 -21.47 8.17
CA PRO A 48 12.35 -22.90 7.91
C PRO A 48 12.00 -23.81 9.09
N ALA A 49 12.09 -23.32 10.33
CA ALA A 49 11.77 -24.10 11.52
C ALA A 49 10.26 -24.18 11.81
N LEU A 50 9.45 -23.39 11.11
CA LEU A 50 8.01 -23.25 11.36
C LEU A 50 7.14 -23.96 10.31
N VAL A 51 7.74 -24.63 9.32
CA VAL A 51 7.02 -25.21 8.17
C VAL A 51 7.40 -26.66 7.95
N ASP A 52 6.58 -27.39 7.21
CA ASP A 52 6.74 -28.83 6.96
C ASP A 52 7.78 -29.12 5.89
N ALA A 53 7.89 -28.23 4.90
CA ALA A 53 8.97 -28.23 3.92
C ALA A 53 9.39 -26.81 3.56
N TYR A 54 10.68 -26.61 3.30
CA TYR A 54 11.25 -25.31 2.98
C TYR A 54 12.27 -25.39 1.86
N LYS A 55 12.20 -24.44 0.93
CA LYS A 55 13.27 -24.18 -0.04
C LYS A 55 13.39 -22.69 -0.32
N CYS A 56 14.63 -22.23 -0.47
CA CYS A 56 14.94 -20.83 -0.71
C CYS A 56 15.20 -20.58 -2.20
N PHE A 57 14.53 -19.56 -2.76
CA PHE A 57 14.63 -19.16 -4.16
C PHE A 57 15.04 -17.69 -4.29
N ARG A 58 15.58 -17.32 -5.45
CA ARG A 58 15.82 -15.90 -5.76
C ARG A 58 14.52 -15.20 -6.08
N VAL A 59 14.43 -13.90 -5.77
CA VAL A 59 13.37 -13.04 -6.30
C VAL A 59 13.43 -13.08 -7.83
N GLY A 60 12.28 -13.31 -8.47
CA GLY A 60 12.17 -13.47 -9.93
C GLY A 60 12.34 -14.88 -10.46
N SER A 61 12.38 -15.88 -9.59
CA SER A 61 12.15 -17.26 -10.01
C SER A 61 10.68 -17.61 -9.81
N LEU A 62 10.01 -18.03 -10.87
CA LEU A 62 8.65 -18.53 -10.88
C LEU A 62 8.61 -20.06 -11.07
N GLU A 63 9.45 -20.59 -11.97
CA GLU A 63 9.49 -22.02 -12.31
C GLU A 63 9.92 -22.88 -11.11
N GLY A 64 10.94 -22.41 -10.37
CA GLY A 64 11.50 -23.12 -9.22
C GLY A 64 10.50 -23.30 -8.07
N PRO A 65 9.88 -22.22 -7.56
CA PRO A 65 8.82 -22.31 -6.57
C PRO A 65 7.64 -23.18 -7.02
N ALA A 66 7.17 -23.02 -8.26
CA ALA A 66 6.05 -23.81 -8.78
C ALA A 66 6.35 -25.31 -8.82
N ALA A 67 7.53 -25.70 -9.33
CA ALA A 67 7.96 -27.09 -9.34
C ALA A 67 8.10 -27.68 -7.92
N PHE A 68 8.62 -26.88 -6.98
CA PHE A 68 8.74 -27.29 -5.58
C PHE A 68 7.38 -27.48 -4.91
N PHE A 69 6.42 -26.60 -5.17
CA PHE A 69 5.06 -26.74 -4.69
C PHE A 69 4.36 -27.98 -5.27
N ARG A 70 4.50 -28.24 -6.59
CA ARG A 70 4.00 -29.47 -7.22
C ARG A 70 4.58 -30.74 -6.58
N GLN A 71 5.88 -30.75 -6.28
CA GLN A 71 6.53 -31.89 -5.62
C GLN A 71 5.92 -32.21 -4.24
N HIS A 72 5.38 -31.22 -3.55
CA HIS A 72 4.81 -31.37 -2.20
C HIS A 72 3.27 -31.39 -2.20
N GLY A 73 2.63 -31.54 -3.37
CA GLY A 73 1.17 -31.61 -3.46
C GLY A 73 0.44 -30.34 -3.05
N VAL A 74 1.11 -29.19 -3.12
CA VAL A 74 0.50 -27.88 -2.83
C VAL A 74 -0.58 -27.59 -3.88
N THR A 75 -1.78 -27.28 -3.42
CA THR A 75 -2.93 -26.91 -4.25
C THR A 75 -3.36 -25.46 -4.05
N HIS A 76 -2.96 -24.85 -2.94
CA HIS A 76 -3.32 -23.48 -2.59
C HIS A 76 -2.06 -22.71 -2.18
N VAL A 77 -1.92 -21.47 -2.65
CA VAL A 77 -0.74 -20.64 -2.42
C VAL A 77 -1.14 -19.30 -1.83
N MET A 78 -0.37 -18.81 -0.86
CA MET A 78 -0.47 -17.43 -0.37
C MET A 78 0.83 -16.66 -0.61
N LEU A 79 0.68 -15.41 -1.03
CA LEU A 79 1.79 -14.44 -1.11
C LEU A 79 1.92 -13.77 0.26
N THR A 80 3.05 -13.98 0.95
CA THR A 80 3.20 -13.53 2.34
C THR A 80 4.47 -12.69 2.54
N GLY A 81 4.32 -11.60 3.28
CA GLY A 81 5.39 -10.67 3.61
C GLY A 81 5.70 -9.63 2.52
N GLN A 82 6.65 -8.76 2.83
CA GLN A 82 7.01 -7.62 2.00
C GLN A 82 8.20 -7.93 1.09
N ILE A 83 8.10 -7.49 -0.16
CA ILE A 83 9.24 -7.37 -1.09
C ILE A 83 9.58 -5.90 -1.21
N LYS A 84 10.85 -5.54 -0.98
CA LYS A 84 11.30 -4.16 -1.19
C LYS A 84 11.13 -3.80 -2.68
N PRO A 85 10.58 -2.63 -3.03
CA PRO A 85 10.43 -2.24 -4.45
C PRO A 85 11.74 -2.33 -5.24
N ALA A 86 12.88 -2.02 -4.62
CA ALA A 86 14.20 -2.16 -5.23
C ALA A 86 14.50 -3.58 -5.76
N CYS A 87 13.97 -4.62 -5.10
CA CYS A 87 14.18 -6.00 -5.52
C CYS A 87 13.54 -6.31 -6.87
N ILE A 88 12.43 -5.66 -7.23
CA ILE A 88 11.79 -5.80 -8.55
C ILE A 88 12.71 -5.28 -9.67
N TYR A 89 13.55 -4.28 -9.38
CA TYR A 89 14.45 -3.69 -10.36
C TYR A 89 15.80 -4.40 -10.44
N THR A 90 16.26 -5.02 -9.35
CA THR A 90 17.53 -5.77 -9.29
C THR A 90 17.36 -7.28 -9.46
N MET A 91 16.13 -7.77 -9.59
CA MET A 91 15.87 -9.19 -9.82
C MET A 91 16.48 -9.67 -11.13
N TRP A 92 17.00 -10.89 -11.11
CA TRP A 92 17.31 -11.63 -12.33
C TRP A 92 16.15 -12.58 -12.60
N PRO A 93 15.22 -12.26 -13.50
CA PRO A 93 14.06 -13.12 -13.78
C PRO A 93 14.48 -14.39 -14.53
N ASP A 94 13.82 -15.52 -14.23
CA ASP A 94 13.91 -16.75 -15.04
C ASP A 94 13.19 -16.59 -16.40
N PRO A 95 13.31 -17.54 -17.35
CA PRO A 95 12.71 -17.40 -18.68
C PRO A 95 11.20 -17.13 -18.64
N THR A 96 10.45 -17.85 -17.80
CA THR A 96 9.01 -17.63 -17.61
C THR A 96 8.71 -16.23 -17.07
N ALA A 97 9.38 -15.80 -16.00
CA ALA A 97 9.23 -14.46 -15.45
C ALA A 97 9.60 -13.37 -16.47
N ARG A 98 10.64 -13.58 -17.29
CA ARG A 98 11.01 -12.64 -18.37
C ARG A 98 9.90 -12.50 -19.40
N ARG A 99 9.32 -13.63 -19.83
CA ARG A 99 8.23 -13.66 -20.82
C ARG A 99 7.01 -12.91 -20.29
N LEU A 100 6.58 -13.21 -19.06
CA LEU A 100 5.44 -12.56 -18.42
C LEU A 100 5.69 -11.06 -18.22
N LEU A 101 6.87 -10.65 -17.76
CA LEU A 101 7.20 -9.23 -17.60
C LEU A 101 7.34 -8.49 -18.94
N ALA A 102 7.50 -9.21 -20.06
CA ALA A 102 7.57 -8.62 -21.40
C ALA A 102 6.18 -8.38 -22.02
N THR A 103 5.14 -9.10 -21.56
CA THR A 103 3.75 -8.89 -22.00
C THR A 103 3.05 -7.76 -21.23
N LEU A 104 3.66 -7.29 -20.14
CA LEU A 104 3.10 -6.21 -19.34
C LEU A 104 3.33 -4.84 -20.00
N ASP A 105 2.23 -4.16 -20.32
CA ASP A 105 2.25 -2.76 -20.76
C ASP A 105 2.86 -1.83 -19.70
N ARG A 106 2.59 -2.13 -18.41
CA ARG A 106 3.11 -1.41 -17.25
C ARG A 106 3.66 -2.38 -16.20
N ARG A 107 4.78 -1.99 -15.59
CA ARG A 107 5.42 -2.73 -14.49
C ARG A 107 5.22 -1.97 -13.18
N ASN A 108 4.01 -2.07 -12.61
CA ASN A 108 3.71 -1.62 -11.25
C ASN A 108 3.43 -2.84 -10.36
N ALA A 109 3.28 -2.62 -9.05
CA ALA A 109 3.05 -3.71 -8.10
C ALA A 109 1.82 -4.53 -8.48
N HIS A 110 0.68 -3.86 -8.74
CA HIS A 110 -0.57 -4.52 -9.07
C HIS A 110 -0.46 -5.41 -10.32
N THR A 111 0.00 -4.87 -11.46
CA THR A 111 0.11 -5.66 -12.70
C THR A 111 1.08 -6.82 -12.58
N ILE A 112 2.20 -6.63 -11.87
CA ILE A 112 3.17 -7.70 -11.63
C ILE A 112 2.56 -8.80 -10.77
N PHE A 113 1.92 -8.46 -9.66
CA PHE A 113 1.35 -9.46 -8.76
C PHE A 113 0.15 -10.19 -9.39
N THR A 114 -0.70 -9.50 -10.14
CA THR A 114 -1.79 -10.13 -10.91
C THR A 114 -1.23 -11.18 -11.87
N THR A 115 -0.24 -10.83 -12.69
CA THR A 115 0.38 -11.79 -13.62
C THR A 115 1.09 -12.96 -12.92
N VAL A 116 1.68 -12.72 -11.75
CA VAL A 116 2.23 -13.81 -10.93
C VAL A 116 1.12 -14.73 -10.42
N CYS A 117 -0.02 -14.18 -9.99
CA CYS A 117 -1.16 -14.98 -9.58
C CYS A 117 -1.71 -15.82 -10.74
N ASP A 118 -1.82 -15.23 -11.94
CA ASP A 118 -2.29 -15.93 -13.14
C ASP A 118 -1.33 -17.07 -13.53
N TYR A 119 -0.02 -16.86 -13.37
CA TYR A 119 0.98 -17.91 -13.57
C TYR A 119 0.80 -19.07 -12.58
N ILE A 120 0.66 -18.77 -11.29
CA ILE A 120 0.43 -19.80 -10.26
C ILE A 120 -0.86 -20.58 -10.56
N HIS A 121 -1.91 -19.89 -11.01
CA HIS A 121 -3.15 -20.52 -11.43
C HIS A 121 -2.95 -21.45 -12.63
N SER A 122 -2.15 -21.05 -13.63
CA SER A 122 -1.82 -21.89 -14.78
C SER A 122 -1.03 -23.17 -14.42
N GLU A 123 -0.40 -23.19 -13.24
CA GLU A 123 0.25 -24.37 -12.66
C GLU A 123 -0.71 -25.22 -11.79
N ASN A 124 -2.03 -25.00 -11.91
CA ASN A 124 -3.11 -25.67 -11.16
C ASN A 124 -3.06 -25.43 -9.63
N MET A 125 -2.61 -24.26 -9.21
CA MET A 125 -2.62 -23.84 -7.81
C MET A 125 -3.51 -22.60 -7.63
N GLU A 126 -4.41 -22.63 -6.66
CA GLU A 126 -5.24 -21.48 -6.32
C GLU A 126 -4.46 -20.47 -5.47
N VAL A 127 -4.45 -19.19 -5.85
CA VAL A 127 -3.89 -18.14 -4.98
C VAL A 127 -4.97 -17.63 -4.04
N LEU A 128 -4.80 -17.93 -2.75
CA LEU A 128 -5.74 -17.54 -1.71
C LEU A 128 -5.61 -16.04 -1.35
N PRO A 129 -6.70 -15.41 -0.88
CA PRO A 129 -6.63 -14.09 -0.26
C PRO A 129 -5.60 -14.06 0.88
N SER A 130 -4.83 -12.99 0.99
CA SER A 130 -3.84 -12.74 2.05
C SER A 130 -4.47 -12.70 3.45
N ILE A 131 -5.79 -12.54 3.54
CA ILE A 131 -6.55 -12.61 4.79
C ILE A 131 -6.90 -14.04 5.23
N SER A 132 -6.62 -15.05 4.41
CA SER A 132 -6.88 -16.45 4.75
C SER A 132 -6.02 -16.88 5.93
N PHE A 133 -6.59 -17.63 6.88
CA PHE A 133 -5.94 -18.02 8.13
C PHE A 133 -5.58 -16.84 9.06
N MET A 134 -6.09 -15.64 8.78
CA MET A 134 -5.87 -14.42 9.55
C MET A 134 -7.15 -13.85 10.19
N GLU A 135 -8.17 -14.70 10.38
CA GLU A 135 -9.49 -14.28 10.83
C GLU A 135 -9.47 -13.62 12.22
N GLU A 136 -8.62 -14.11 13.13
CA GLU A 136 -8.43 -13.52 14.47
C GLU A 136 -7.75 -12.14 14.43
N GLN A 137 -7.08 -11.83 13.32
CA GLN A 137 -6.34 -10.60 13.07
C GLN A 137 -7.11 -9.64 12.17
N LEU A 138 -8.37 -9.93 11.87
CA LEU A 138 -9.30 -9.05 11.17
C LEU A 138 -10.34 -8.54 12.17
N PRO A 139 -10.16 -7.34 12.73
CA PRO A 139 -11.12 -6.81 13.68
C PRO A 139 -12.48 -6.57 13.01
N GLY A 140 -13.53 -7.11 13.63
CA GLY A 140 -14.90 -6.71 13.34
C GLY A 140 -15.17 -5.26 13.76
N PRO A 141 -16.36 -4.72 13.45
CA PRO A 141 -16.68 -3.34 13.80
C PRO A 141 -16.75 -3.14 15.31
N GLY A 142 -16.31 -1.96 15.76
CA GLY A 142 -16.35 -1.55 17.15
C GLY A 142 -15.02 -1.02 17.69
N HIS A 143 -15.07 -0.53 18.92
CA HIS A 143 -13.93 0.01 19.66
C HIS A 143 -12.99 -1.11 20.09
N LEU A 144 -11.70 -0.97 19.79
CA LEU A 144 -10.69 -2.01 20.01
C LEU A 144 -9.75 -1.69 21.16
N ALA A 145 -9.34 -0.43 21.32
CA ALA A 145 -8.38 -0.01 22.35
C ALA A 145 -8.39 1.51 22.55
N GLY A 146 -7.88 1.94 23.70
CA GLY A 146 -7.78 3.34 24.08
C GLY A 146 -9.05 3.89 24.73
N PRO A 147 -9.17 5.22 24.84
CA PRO A 147 -10.38 5.88 25.28
C PRO A 147 -11.52 5.62 24.30
N ALA A 148 -12.75 5.48 24.80
CA ALA A 148 -13.93 5.36 23.95
C ALA A 148 -14.04 6.58 23.02
N PRO A 149 -14.38 6.39 21.73
CA PRO A 149 -14.55 7.49 20.80
C PRO A 149 -15.72 8.38 21.23
N THR A 150 -15.55 9.69 21.12
CA THR A 150 -16.65 10.66 21.29
C THR A 150 -17.56 10.69 20.06
N ASP A 151 -18.77 11.23 20.18
CA ASP A 151 -19.68 11.39 19.05
C ASP A 151 -19.07 12.24 17.92
N GLU A 152 -18.31 13.29 18.29
CA GLU A 152 -17.56 14.13 17.34
C GLU A 152 -16.47 13.33 16.60
N GLN A 153 -15.73 12.47 17.33
CA GLN A 153 -14.72 11.60 16.72
C GLN A 153 -15.35 10.55 15.78
N LEU A 154 -16.52 10.01 16.14
CA LEU A 154 -17.26 9.09 15.29
C LEU A 154 -17.77 9.77 14.02
N ASP A 155 -18.19 11.03 14.13
CA ASP A 155 -18.65 11.82 12.99
C ASP A 155 -17.50 12.16 12.03
N GLU A 156 -16.39 12.66 12.57
CA GLU A 156 -15.16 12.90 11.83
C GLU A 156 -14.63 11.62 11.17
N ALA A 157 -14.72 10.47 11.86
CA ALA A 157 -14.35 9.17 11.30
C ALA A 157 -15.23 8.78 10.09
N ARG A 158 -16.55 8.99 10.16
CA ARG A 158 -17.46 8.71 9.02
C ARG A 158 -17.09 9.57 7.82
N PHE A 159 -16.90 10.86 8.03
CA PHE A 159 -16.43 11.77 6.99
C PHE A 159 -15.09 11.33 6.40
N GLY A 160 -14.12 11.06 7.27
CA GLY A 160 -12.77 10.72 6.84
C GLY A 160 -12.68 9.38 6.11
N LEU A 161 -13.43 8.36 6.53
CA LEU A 161 -13.47 7.07 5.82
C LEU A 161 -14.13 7.21 4.45
N SER A 162 -15.19 8.03 4.34
CA SER A 162 -15.81 8.34 3.04
C SER A 162 -14.83 9.01 2.08
N LYS A 163 -14.09 10.04 2.54
CA LYS A 163 -13.07 10.70 1.72
C LYS A 163 -11.87 9.80 1.41
N ALA A 164 -11.42 9.00 2.38
CA ALA A 164 -10.31 8.07 2.18
C ALA A 164 -10.63 7.03 1.09
N ARG A 165 -11.90 6.61 0.99
CA ARG A 165 -12.36 5.67 -0.05
C ARG A 165 -12.24 6.28 -1.44
N GLU A 166 -12.63 7.54 -1.62
CA GLU A 166 -12.46 8.24 -2.89
C GLU A 166 -10.98 8.42 -3.25
N ILE A 167 -10.14 8.78 -2.28
CA ILE A 167 -8.68 8.83 -2.48
C ILE A 167 -8.11 7.47 -2.90
N ALA A 168 -8.57 6.38 -2.30
CA ALA A 168 -8.12 5.03 -2.64
C ALA A 168 -8.61 4.58 -4.03
N ARG A 169 -9.83 4.97 -4.42
CA ARG A 169 -10.40 4.75 -5.76
C ARG A 169 -9.56 5.39 -6.85
N LEU A 170 -9.03 6.59 -6.59
CA LEU A 170 -8.14 7.33 -7.48
C LEU A 170 -6.68 6.82 -7.51
N ASP A 171 -6.39 5.72 -6.82
CA ASP A 171 -5.03 5.15 -6.69
C ASP A 171 -3.99 6.13 -6.10
N ILE A 172 -4.45 7.12 -5.32
CA ILE A 172 -3.57 8.10 -4.68
C ILE A 172 -2.94 7.48 -3.43
N GLY A 173 -3.77 6.93 -2.55
CA GLY A 173 -3.33 6.30 -1.29
C GLY A 173 -4.49 5.72 -0.50
N GLN A 174 -4.18 5.02 0.60
CA GLN A 174 -5.18 4.29 1.39
C GLN A 174 -5.52 4.96 2.73
N SER A 175 -4.84 6.05 3.09
CA SER A 175 -5.09 6.75 4.34
C SER A 175 -5.18 8.25 4.15
N ILE A 176 -5.98 8.89 5.00
CA ILE A 176 -6.00 10.34 5.16
C ILE A 176 -5.97 10.71 6.64
N ILE A 177 -5.62 11.95 6.93
CA ILE A 177 -5.75 12.55 8.25
C ILE A 177 -6.77 13.67 8.17
N VAL A 178 -7.70 13.69 9.12
CA VAL A 178 -8.77 14.68 9.19
C VAL A 178 -8.81 15.38 10.54
N HIS A 179 -9.38 16.58 10.53
CA HIS A 179 -9.74 17.36 11.71
C HIS A 179 -10.93 18.26 11.38
N GLY A 180 -12.02 18.20 12.14
CA GLY A 180 -13.19 19.07 12.00
C GLY A 180 -13.78 19.06 10.59
N HIS A 181 -13.98 17.89 9.99
CA HIS A 181 -14.43 17.72 8.60
C HIS A 181 -13.53 18.34 7.53
N SER A 182 -12.26 18.60 7.86
CA SER A 182 -11.25 19.04 6.91
C SER A 182 -10.21 17.95 6.71
N VAL A 183 -9.83 17.71 5.46
CA VAL A 183 -8.71 16.82 5.13
C VAL A 183 -7.41 17.59 5.34
N VAL A 184 -6.61 17.10 6.28
CA VAL A 184 -5.38 17.73 6.77
C VAL A 184 -4.14 17.11 6.11
N CYS A 185 -4.24 15.85 5.65
CA CYS A 185 -3.20 15.20 4.88
C CYS A 185 -3.76 14.01 4.12
N VAL A 186 -3.29 13.82 2.90
CA VAL A 186 -3.56 12.63 2.08
C VAL A 186 -2.28 11.78 1.97
N GLU A 187 -2.40 10.48 2.22
CA GLU A 187 -1.38 9.50 1.88
C GLU A 187 -1.20 9.46 0.36
N ALA A 188 0.05 9.45 -0.08
CA ALA A 188 0.42 9.26 -1.48
C ALA A 188 1.59 8.26 -1.55
N PHE A 189 2.41 8.31 -2.60
CA PHE A 189 3.53 7.40 -2.84
C PHE A 189 4.43 7.06 -1.63
N LYS A 190 4.65 8.00 -0.69
CA LYS A 190 5.53 7.76 0.47
C LYS A 190 4.93 6.85 1.55
N GLY A 191 3.63 6.59 1.50
CA GLY A 191 2.93 5.69 2.41
C GLY A 191 2.49 6.34 3.73
N THR A 192 1.71 5.57 4.51
CA THR A 192 1.04 5.99 5.75
C THR A 192 1.97 6.66 6.77
N ASN A 193 3.21 6.22 6.90
CA ASN A 193 4.15 6.78 7.87
C ASN A 193 4.51 8.24 7.58
N GLU A 194 4.62 8.62 6.29
CA GLU A 194 4.85 10.02 5.94
C GLU A 194 3.58 10.85 6.12
N CYS A 195 2.41 10.27 5.81
CA CYS A 195 1.12 10.90 6.06
C CYS A 195 0.97 11.26 7.55
N LEU A 196 1.25 10.32 8.47
CA LEU A 196 1.28 10.55 9.92
C LEU A 196 2.20 11.73 10.28
N HIS A 197 3.46 11.71 9.82
CA HIS A 197 4.40 12.79 10.12
C HIS A 197 3.96 14.14 9.54
N ALA A 198 3.39 14.18 8.34
CA ALA A 198 3.01 15.41 7.65
C ALA A 198 1.70 16.01 8.14
N GLY A 199 0.74 15.18 8.59
CA GLY A 199 -0.59 15.62 9.01
C GLY A 199 -0.80 15.66 10.52
N GLY A 200 -0.04 14.88 11.29
CA GLY A 200 -0.30 14.69 12.73
C GLY A 200 0.14 15.85 13.63
N HIS A 201 1.28 16.49 13.33
CA HIS A 201 1.84 17.56 14.17
C HIS A 201 0.98 18.84 14.12
N ARG A 202 -0.12 18.84 14.87
CA ARG A 202 -1.10 19.92 14.96
C ARG A 202 -1.30 20.36 16.41
N PRO A 203 -1.77 21.61 16.61
CA PRO A 203 -2.18 22.09 17.94
C PRO A 203 -3.32 21.25 18.54
N HIS A 204 -4.12 20.61 17.68
CA HIS A 204 -5.26 19.78 18.06
C HIS A 204 -4.99 18.30 17.70
N SER A 205 -5.71 17.39 18.34
CA SER A 205 -5.69 15.99 17.94
C SER A 205 -6.37 15.80 16.59
N VAL A 206 -5.84 14.88 15.79
CA VAL A 206 -6.39 14.52 14.49
C VAL A 206 -6.75 13.04 14.43
N THR A 207 -7.60 12.68 13.48
CA THR A 207 -7.97 11.29 13.19
C THR A 207 -7.27 10.78 11.94
N LEU A 208 -6.60 9.63 12.03
CA LEU A 208 -6.14 8.86 10.87
C LEU A 208 -7.27 7.94 10.41
N CYS A 209 -7.69 8.06 9.16
CA CYS A 209 -8.67 7.19 8.53
C CYS A 209 -7.96 6.32 7.49
N LYS A 210 -8.08 4.98 7.60
CA LYS A 210 -7.46 4.03 6.67
C LYS A 210 -8.50 3.08 6.08
N VAL A 211 -8.49 2.92 4.76
CA VAL A 211 -9.46 2.10 4.04
C VAL A 211 -8.76 1.10 3.13
N THR A 212 -9.53 0.11 2.65
CA THR A 212 -9.11 -0.75 1.55
C THR A 212 -9.65 -0.17 0.24
N LYS A 213 -8.84 -0.19 -0.83
CA LYS A 213 -9.33 0.19 -2.18
C LYS A 213 -10.58 -0.66 -2.50
N PRO A 214 -11.65 -0.10 -3.12
CA PRO A 214 -12.87 -0.85 -3.39
C PRO A 214 -12.60 -2.19 -4.10
N ASP A 215 -11.96 -2.13 -5.27
CA ASP A 215 -11.59 -3.29 -6.11
C ASP A 215 -10.22 -3.89 -5.73
N HIS A 216 -9.84 -3.79 -4.47
CA HIS A 216 -8.54 -4.29 -4.04
C HIS A 216 -8.49 -5.81 -4.16
N ASP A 217 -7.52 -6.30 -4.93
CA ASP A 217 -7.23 -7.73 -5.00
C ASP A 217 -6.70 -8.21 -3.66
N MET A 218 -7.56 -8.82 -2.85
CA MET A 218 -7.23 -9.27 -1.50
C MET A 218 -6.18 -10.39 -1.46
N ARG A 219 -5.69 -10.90 -2.61
CA ARG A 219 -4.57 -11.86 -2.67
C ARG A 219 -3.24 -11.21 -2.32
N PHE A 220 -3.07 -9.90 -2.50
CA PHE A 220 -1.85 -9.18 -2.19
C PHE A 220 -2.13 -7.74 -1.74
N ASP A 221 -1.14 -7.09 -1.12
CA ASP A 221 -1.19 -5.67 -0.71
C ASP A 221 -2.30 -5.27 0.29
N VAL A 222 -2.81 -6.24 1.05
CA VAL A 222 -3.88 -6.00 2.04
C VAL A 222 -3.46 -4.94 3.07
N PRO A 223 -4.32 -3.95 3.36
CA PRO A 223 -4.02 -2.92 4.35
C PRO A 223 -3.74 -3.49 5.73
N CYS A 224 -2.72 -2.94 6.40
CA CYS A 224 -2.29 -3.40 7.71
C CYS A 224 -2.12 -2.23 8.69
N ILE A 225 -2.38 -2.52 9.97
CA ILE A 225 -2.04 -1.70 11.14
C ILE A 225 -1.23 -2.57 12.09
N GLY A 226 -0.13 -2.03 12.62
CA GLY A 226 0.68 -2.71 13.63
C GLY A 226 1.35 -1.72 14.56
N THR A 227 2.22 -2.22 15.44
CA THR A 227 2.91 -1.40 16.46
C THR A 227 3.70 -0.24 15.85
N GLY A 228 4.28 -0.42 14.66
CA GLY A 228 4.94 0.66 13.93
C GLY A 228 4.01 1.84 13.62
N THR A 229 2.78 1.56 13.19
CA THR A 229 1.75 2.59 12.95
C THR A 229 1.41 3.32 14.23
N ILE A 230 1.19 2.60 15.33
CA ILE A 230 0.85 3.19 16.63
C ILE A 230 2.01 4.06 17.15
N ARG A 231 3.26 3.59 17.08
CA ARG A 231 4.44 4.36 17.48
C ARG A 231 4.61 5.64 16.66
N ASN A 232 4.28 5.60 15.37
CA ASN A 232 4.31 6.79 14.52
C ASN A 232 3.15 7.74 14.83
N ALA A 233 1.96 7.22 15.14
CA ALA A 233 0.82 8.02 15.59
C ALA A 233 1.12 8.76 16.90
N ILE A 234 1.77 8.09 17.87
CA ILE A 234 2.22 8.70 19.13
C ILE A 234 3.16 9.89 18.85
N LYS A 235 4.20 9.66 18.03
CA LYS A 235 5.17 10.72 17.67
C LYS A 235 4.50 11.89 16.97
N ALA A 236 3.52 11.61 16.14
CA ALA A 236 2.80 12.58 15.36
C ALA A 236 1.57 13.17 16.09
N ASN A 237 1.35 12.90 17.38
CA ASN A 237 0.17 13.38 18.12
C ASN A 237 -1.21 13.03 17.49
N VAL A 238 -1.29 11.91 16.78
CA VAL A 238 -2.56 11.36 16.28
C VAL A 238 -3.22 10.57 17.42
N ARG A 239 -4.45 10.92 17.79
CA ARG A 239 -5.16 10.36 18.96
C ARG A 239 -6.34 9.47 18.62
N HIS A 240 -6.74 9.43 17.36
CA HIS A 240 -7.79 8.55 16.89
C HIS A 240 -7.33 7.89 15.59
N ILE A 241 -7.41 6.57 15.54
CA ILE A 241 -7.12 5.77 14.35
C ILE A 241 -8.38 4.97 14.05
N VAL A 242 -8.96 5.23 12.90
CA VAL A 242 -10.12 4.52 12.40
C VAL A 242 -9.78 3.79 11.10
N PHE A 243 -10.30 2.58 10.96
CA PHE A 243 -10.08 1.79 9.76
C PHE A 243 -11.26 0.89 9.40
N GLU A 244 -11.25 0.39 8.16
CA GLU A 244 -12.29 -0.48 7.65
C GLU A 244 -12.28 -1.87 8.32
N ALA A 245 -13.38 -2.19 8.99
CA ALA A 245 -13.59 -3.46 9.66
C ALA A 245 -13.52 -4.64 8.69
N ASN A 246 -13.02 -5.79 9.15
CA ASN A 246 -12.88 -7.04 8.38
C ASN A 246 -11.99 -6.98 7.12
N ARG A 247 -11.39 -5.83 6.80
CA ARG A 247 -10.53 -5.67 5.60
C ARG A 247 -9.12 -5.17 5.90
N THR A 248 -8.84 -4.79 7.15
CA THR A 248 -7.50 -4.37 7.61
C THR A 248 -6.94 -5.38 8.59
N ILE A 249 -5.74 -5.88 8.33
CA ILE A 249 -5.04 -6.81 9.24
C ILE A 249 -4.44 -6.02 10.41
N LEU A 250 -4.73 -6.48 11.64
CA LEU A 250 -4.16 -5.95 12.87
C LEU A 250 -3.02 -6.84 13.35
N PHE A 251 -1.79 -6.44 13.03
CA PHE A 251 -0.57 -7.11 13.48
C PHE A 251 -0.29 -6.84 14.95
N GLN A 252 0.18 -7.88 15.67
CA GLN A 252 0.61 -7.77 17.06
C GLN A 252 -0.48 -7.15 17.96
N ARG A 253 -1.72 -7.62 17.81
CA ARG A 253 -2.93 -7.07 18.43
C ARG A 253 -2.77 -6.71 19.90
N GLU A 254 -2.22 -7.61 20.71
CA GLU A 254 -2.02 -7.39 22.15
C GLU A 254 -1.14 -6.17 22.45
N GLU A 255 0.01 -6.06 21.77
CA GLU A 255 0.93 -4.93 21.93
C GLU A 255 0.33 -3.64 21.35
N VAL A 256 -0.43 -3.71 20.25
CA VAL A 256 -1.17 -2.56 19.72
C VAL A 256 -2.18 -2.05 20.74
N VAL A 257 -2.99 -2.93 21.31
CA VAL A 257 -4.00 -2.57 22.34
C VAL A 257 -3.30 -1.93 23.54
N LYS A 258 -2.21 -2.52 24.01
CA LYS A 258 -1.41 -1.98 25.11
C LYS A 258 -0.91 -0.57 24.81
N LEU A 259 -0.26 -0.36 23.67
CA LEU A 259 0.25 0.95 23.27
C LEU A 259 -0.86 2.00 23.14
N CYS A 260 -2.02 1.61 22.59
CA CYS A 260 -3.18 2.49 22.48
C CYS A 260 -3.70 2.90 23.86
N ASN A 261 -3.81 1.97 24.81
CA ASN A 261 -4.23 2.26 26.18
C ASN A 261 -3.23 3.15 26.92
N GLU A 262 -1.94 2.85 26.84
CA GLU A 262 -0.86 3.60 27.52
C GLU A 262 -0.74 5.03 27.02
N HIS A 263 -0.98 5.25 25.73
CA HIS A 263 -0.79 6.57 25.10
C HIS A 263 -2.10 7.29 24.78
N GLY A 264 -3.26 6.77 25.20
CA GLY A 264 -4.54 7.41 24.97
C GLY A 264 -4.87 7.59 23.47
N ILE A 265 -4.63 6.56 22.66
CA ILE A 265 -4.99 6.53 21.24
C ILE A 265 -6.23 5.64 21.08
N THR A 266 -7.35 6.23 20.68
CA THR A 266 -8.56 5.50 20.33
C THR A 266 -8.32 4.72 19.03
N LEU A 267 -8.50 3.40 19.08
CA LEU A 267 -8.43 2.52 17.92
C LEU A 267 -9.82 1.94 17.63
N HIS A 268 -10.34 2.24 16.45
CA HIS A 268 -11.73 1.96 16.10
C HIS A 268 -11.85 1.30 14.72
N ALA A 269 -12.60 0.20 14.61
CA ALA A 269 -12.92 -0.42 13.33
C ALA A 269 -14.37 -0.09 12.96
N MET A 270 -14.61 0.39 11.75
CA MET A 270 -15.95 0.78 11.28
C MET A 270 -16.32 0.06 10.00
N VAL A 271 -17.62 -0.26 9.86
CA VAL A 271 -18.16 -0.65 8.56
C VAL A 271 -18.22 0.60 7.69
N VAL A 272 -17.62 0.53 6.51
CA VAL A 272 -17.70 1.61 5.53
C VAL A 272 -18.62 1.13 4.41
N PRO A 273 -19.83 1.70 4.26
CA PRO A 273 -20.78 1.29 3.22
C PRO A 273 -20.14 1.39 1.83
N LEU A 274 -20.32 0.36 1.01
CA LEU A 274 -19.96 0.44 -0.41
C LEU A 274 -20.92 1.44 -1.08
N PRO A 275 -20.42 2.39 -1.91
CA PRO A 275 -21.30 3.32 -2.60
C PRO A 275 -22.21 2.58 -3.59
N GLU A 276 -23.42 3.12 -3.82
CA GLU A 276 -24.40 2.55 -4.76
C GLU A 276 -23.96 2.66 -6.23
N GLN A 277 -23.01 3.57 -6.53
CA GLN A 277 -22.36 3.71 -7.82
C GLN A 277 -20.85 3.82 -7.63
N GLU A 278 -20.10 2.88 -8.21
CA GLU A 278 -18.64 2.97 -8.27
C GLU A 278 -18.26 4.00 -9.34
N GLY A 279 -17.67 5.12 -8.92
CA GLY A 279 -16.95 5.97 -9.85
C GLY A 279 -15.80 5.15 -10.45
N ALA A 280 -15.73 5.03 -11.77
CA ALA A 280 -14.65 4.28 -12.40
C ALA A 280 -13.29 4.88 -12.01
N ASP A 281 -12.31 4.03 -11.70
CA ASP A 281 -10.90 4.43 -11.72
C ASP A 281 -10.66 5.11 -13.09
N PRO A 282 -10.16 6.36 -13.14
CA PRO A 282 -9.93 7.05 -14.40
C PRO A 282 -8.98 6.28 -15.35
N GLY A 283 -8.33 5.23 -14.85
CA GLY A 283 -7.67 4.23 -15.65
C GLY A 283 -6.36 4.76 -16.22
N HIS A 284 -5.96 4.22 -17.37
CA HIS A 284 -4.68 4.57 -17.97
C HIS A 284 -4.71 5.98 -18.58
N ILE A 285 -4.34 7.00 -17.80
CA ILE A 285 -4.03 8.32 -18.35
C ILE A 285 -2.64 8.25 -19.02
N LEU A 286 -2.57 8.71 -20.27
CA LEU A 286 -1.43 8.50 -21.18
C LEU A 286 -0.19 9.35 -20.84
N THR A 287 -0.36 10.49 -20.17
CA THR A 287 0.72 11.42 -19.83
C THR A 287 0.63 11.89 -18.38
N ASP A 288 1.78 12.23 -17.79
CA ASP A 288 1.84 12.76 -16.42
C ASP A 288 1.08 14.10 -16.32
N GLU A 289 1.05 14.90 -17.38
CA GLU A 289 0.27 16.13 -17.47
C GLU A 289 -1.23 15.90 -17.36
N ALA A 290 -1.77 15.01 -18.19
CA ALA A 290 -3.19 14.70 -18.16
C ALA A 290 -3.56 14.02 -16.83
N HIS A 291 -2.66 13.21 -16.28
CA HIS A 291 -2.89 12.53 -15.01
C HIS A 291 -2.92 13.55 -13.86
N ALA A 292 -1.96 14.47 -13.80
CA ALA A 292 -1.96 15.53 -12.80
C ALA A 292 -3.22 16.40 -12.90
N ALA A 293 -3.66 16.76 -14.11
CA ALA A 293 -4.86 17.58 -14.31
C ALA A 293 -6.14 16.86 -13.84
N ALA A 294 -6.30 15.58 -14.20
CA ALA A 294 -7.43 14.78 -13.74
C ALA A 294 -7.44 14.66 -12.21
N MET A 295 -6.31 14.34 -11.59
CA MET A 295 -6.21 14.24 -10.13
C MET A 295 -6.50 15.57 -9.43
N ALA A 296 -6.04 16.70 -9.98
CA ALA A 296 -6.34 18.01 -9.41
C ALA A 296 -7.85 18.31 -9.43
N ALA A 297 -8.54 17.98 -10.54
CA ALA A 297 -9.99 18.14 -10.66
C ALA A 297 -10.77 17.24 -9.71
N GLU A 298 -10.36 15.97 -9.56
CA GLU A 298 -10.99 15.03 -8.63
C GLU A 298 -10.79 15.47 -7.17
N ILE A 299 -9.59 15.90 -6.80
CA ILE A 299 -9.28 16.41 -5.45
C ILE A 299 -10.08 17.68 -5.11
N GLU A 300 -10.32 18.55 -6.09
CA GLU A 300 -11.21 19.70 -5.93
C GLU A 300 -12.68 19.29 -5.80
N ALA A 301 -13.16 18.36 -6.63
CA ALA A 301 -14.53 17.85 -6.54
C ALA A 301 -14.79 17.18 -5.18
N LEU A 302 -13.77 16.59 -4.56
CA LEU A 302 -13.83 16.04 -3.21
C LEU A 302 -13.75 17.11 -2.11
N GLY A 303 -13.49 18.37 -2.44
CA GLY A 303 -13.32 19.45 -1.48
C GLY A 303 -12.06 19.30 -0.61
N ILE A 304 -11.01 18.67 -1.14
CA ILE A 304 -9.78 18.38 -0.42
C ILE A 304 -8.70 19.42 -0.71
N GLY A 305 -8.53 19.78 -1.98
CA GLY A 305 -7.46 20.66 -2.44
C GLY A 305 -7.64 21.05 -3.91
N HIS A 306 -6.61 21.59 -4.54
CA HIS A 306 -6.66 22.09 -5.92
C HIS A 306 -5.52 21.60 -6.80
N CYS A 307 -4.55 20.82 -6.30
CA CYS A 307 -3.39 20.43 -7.09
C CYS A 307 -2.88 19.02 -6.80
N ALA A 308 -2.28 18.45 -7.84
CA ALA A 308 -1.65 17.13 -7.81
C ALA A 308 -0.28 17.18 -8.49
N VAL A 309 0.68 16.45 -7.93
CA VAL A 309 2.03 16.26 -8.48
C VAL A 309 2.19 14.80 -8.90
N VAL A 310 2.48 14.57 -10.17
CA VAL A 310 2.64 13.25 -10.79
C VAL A 310 4.06 13.09 -11.34
N CYS A 311 4.59 11.86 -11.27
CA CYS A 311 5.85 11.49 -11.88
C CYS A 311 5.84 10.02 -12.29
N ASP A 312 6.19 9.73 -13.54
CA ASP A 312 6.23 8.38 -14.11
C ASP A 312 4.89 7.62 -13.90
N GLY A 313 3.77 8.33 -14.07
CA GLY A 313 2.41 7.79 -13.91
C GLY A 313 1.95 7.63 -12.46
N VAL A 314 2.74 8.05 -11.47
CA VAL A 314 2.44 7.86 -10.05
C VAL A 314 2.16 9.20 -9.37
N VAL A 315 1.10 9.27 -8.57
CA VAL A 315 0.77 10.45 -7.75
C VAL A 315 1.76 10.55 -6.59
N ILE A 316 2.61 11.58 -6.63
CA ILE A 316 3.67 11.82 -5.64
C ILE A 316 3.12 12.57 -4.43
N ALA A 317 2.25 13.55 -4.67
CA ALA A 317 1.59 14.33 -3.64
C ALA A 317 0.33 15.00 -4.21
N VAL A 318 -0.65 15.21 -3.35
CA VAL A 318 -1.78 16.12 -3.57
C VAL A 318 -1.78 17.15 -2.45
N ASP A 319 -2.38 18.32 -2.68
CA ASP A 319 -2.61 19.27 -1.60
C ASP A 319 -3.83 18.88 -0.75
N ASP A 320 -4.00 19.66 0.30
CA ASP A 320 -4.99 19.51 1.35
C ASP A 320 -5.32 20.92 1.88
N ALA A 321 -5.98 21.03 3.02
CA ALA A 321 -6.36 22.32 3.60
C ALA A 321 -5.19 23.30 3.85
N ASP A 322 -3.93 22.84 3.93
CA ASP A 322 -2.76 23.74 4.04
C ASP A 322 -2.27 24.28 2.69
N GLY A 323 -2.85 23.81 1.59
CA GLY A 323 -2.62 24.31 0.24
C GLY A 323 -1.37 23.79 -0.51
N PRO A 324 -1.18 24.28 -1.75
CA PRO A 324 -0.18 23.80 -2.70
C PRO A 324 1.26 23.89 -2.22
N LEU A 325 1.62 24.89 -1.41
CA LEU A 325 2.99 25.06 -0.94
C LEU A 325 3.48 23.84 -0.12
N LYS A 326 2.60 23.26 0.70
CA LYS A 326 2.90 22.02 1.43
C LYS A 326 3.05 20.84 0.48
N CYS A 327 2.14 20.69 -0.49
CA CYS A 327 2.21 19.67 -1.54
C CYS A 327 3.54 19.72 -2.31
N ILE A 328 3.92 20.90 -2.79
CA ILE A 328 5.19 21.16 -3.49
C ILE A 328 6.40 20.78 -2.62
N ARG A 329 6.40 21.15 -1.33
CA ARG A 329 7.50 20.81 -0.41
C ARG A 329 7.60 19.30 -0.20
N ARG A 330 6.47 18.60 -0.01
CA ARG A 330 6.41 17.14 0.16
C ARG A 330 6.97 16.42 -1.07
N ALA A 331 6.57 16.86 -2.27
CA ALA A 331 7.07 16.34 -3.54
C ALA A 331 8.56 16.69 -3.78
N GLY A 332 9.00 17.90 -3.44
CA GLY A 332 10.40 18.33 -3.59
C GLY A 332 11.39 17.52 -2.73
N ILE A 333 11.00 17.15 -1.51
CA ILE A 333 11.79 16.24 -0.64
C ILE A 333 11.99 14.88 -1.32
N TYR A 334 10.97 14.40 -2.05
CA TYR A 334 11.02 13.13 -2.75
C TYR A 334 12.00 13.16 -3.94
N MET A 335 11.93 14.18 -4.80
CA MET A 335 12.82 14.28 -5.97
C MET A 335 14.30 14.30 -5.62
N LYS A 336 14.69 14.94 -4.52
CA LYS A 336 16.10 14.96 -4.07
C LYS A 336 16.67 13.55 -3.88
N ARG A 337 15.84 12.59 -3.46
CA ARG A 337 16.27 11.20 -3.22
C ARG A 337 16.30 10.35 -4.49
N LEU A 338 15.40 10.60 -5.45
CA LEU A 338 15.28 9.76 -6.65
C LEU A 338 16.02 10.27 -7.89
N ARG A 339 16.38 11.56 -7.97
CA ARG A 339 17.06 12.08 -9.17
C ARG A 339 18.29 11.26 -9.55
N PHE A 340 19.12 10.91 -8.56
CA PHE A 340 20.30 10.09 -8.79
C PHE A 340 19.92 8.66 -9.19
N ALA A 341 19.00 8.02 -8.47
CA ALA A 341 18.58 6.65 -8.76
C ALA A 341 17.94 6.51 -10.16
N ARG A 342 17.08 7.46 -10.56
CA ARG A 342 16.46 7.50 -11.90
C ARG A 342 17.50 7.70 -13.00
N LEU A 343 18.46 8.59 -12.79
CA LEU A 343 19.56 8.82 -13.73
C LEU A 343 20.45 7.58 -13.89
N VAL A 344 20.86 6.97 -12.78
CA VAL A 344 21.66 5.74 -12.78
C VAL A 344 20.91 4.61 -13.47
N ASN A 345 19.62 4.43 -13.17
CA ASN A 345 18.79 3.40 -13.81
C ASN A 345 18.67 3.61 -15.32
N TRP A 346 18.46 4.86 -15.76
CA TRP A 346 18.43 5.20 -17.17
C TRP A 346 19.78 4.92 -17.86
N LEU A 347 20.89 5.36 -17.26
CA LEU A 347 22.24 5.08 -17.77
C LEU A 347 22.51 3.58 -17.87
N CYS A 348 22.17 2.80 -16.84
CA CYS A 348 22.30 1.34 -16.87
C CYS A 348 21.47 0.71 -17.99
N ARG A 349 20.25 1.20 -18.27
CA ARG A 349 19.44 0.70 -19.39
C ARG A 349 20.09 1.00 -20.74
N VAL A 350 20.58 2.23 -20.93
CA VAL A 350 21.29 2.63 -22.16
C VAL A 350 22.53 1.76 -22.36
N LEU A 351 23.34 1.54 -21.31
CA LEU A 351 24.52 0.68 -21.36
C LEU A 351 24.19 -0.79 -21.67
N LEU A 352 23.00 -1.26 -21.31
CA LEU A 352 22.50 -2.60 -21.62
C LEU A 352 21.80 -2.69 -22.98
N GLY A 353 21.89 -1.66 -23.83
CA GLY A 353 21.24 -1.62 -25.15
C GLY A 353 19.71 -1.61 -25.09
N ARG A 354 19.13 -1.26 -23.94
CA ARG A 354 17.67 -1.22 -23.75
C ARG A 354 17.16 0.19 -24.06
N PRO A 355 16.10 0.33 -24.89
CA PRO A 355 15.47 1.62 -25.12
C PRO A 355 14.93 2.21 -23.80
N GLY A 356 15.14 3.51 -23.59
CA GLY A 356 14.67 4.22 -22.40
C GLY A 356 14.71 5.73 -22.58
N LYS A 357 13.60 6.40 -22.26
CA LYS A 357 13.54 7.86 -22.21
C LYS A 357 14.32 8.36 -20.98
N PRO A 358 15.03 9.51 -21.08
CA PRO A 358 15.68 10.11 -19.92
C PRO A 358 14.65 10.46 -18.83
N PRO A 359 15.06 10.55 -17.55
CA PRO A 359 14.16 10.90 -16.47
C PRO A 359 13.47 12.25 -16.73
N VAL A 360 12.14 12.25 -16.77
CA VAL A 360 11.33 13.47 -16.91
C VAL A 360 11.15 14.17 -15.56
N PRO A 361 11.02 15.51 -15.53
CA PRO A 361 10.70 16.24 -14.30
C PRO A 361 9.33 15.82 -13.78
N MET A 362 9.10 16.02 -12.46
CA MET A 362 7.74 15.90 -11.93
C MET A 362 6.85 16.96 -12.57
N VAL A 363 5.58 16.64 -12.68
CA VAL A 363 4.57 17.50 -13.28
C VAL A 363 3.52 17.84 -12.22
N MET A 364 3.10 19.09 -12.18
CA MET A 364 2.04 19.56 -11.30
C MET A 364 0.96 20.26 -12.10
N ALA A 365 -0.29 19.87 -11.88
CA ALA A 365 -1.45 20.61 -12.36
C ALA A 365 -2.22 21.20 -11.18
N THR A 366 -2.96 22.27 -11.45
CA THR A 366 -3.72 23.00 -10.45
C THR A 366 -5.01 23.53 -11.07
N THR A 367 -6.11 23.51 -10.33
CA THR A 367 -7.39 24.07 -10.77
C THR A 367 -7.55 25.55 -10.39
N ARG A 368 -6.66 26.05 -9.53
CA ARG A 368 -6.55 27.49 -9.21
C ARG A 368 -5.18 28.07 -9.60
N PRO A 369 -5.08 29.39 -9.80
CA PRO A 369 -3.78 30.05 -9.96
C PRO A 369 -2.87 29.85 -8.74
N LEU A 370 -1.59 29.62 -8.99
CA LEU A 370 -0.55 29.61 -7.95
C LEU A 370 -0.06 31.04 -7.67
N SER A 371 0.25 31.31 -6.42
CA SER A 371 0.94 32.53 -6.02
C SER A 371 2.40 32.54 -6.52
N PRO A 372 3.05 33.73 -6.61
CA PRO A 372 4.46 33.82 -6.99
C PRO A 372 5.40 33.00 -6.07
N GLU A 373 5.06 32.87 -4.78
CA GLU A 373 5.81 32.04 -3.84
C GLU A 373 5.68 30.55 -4.18
N GLU A 374 4.46 30.08 -4.45
CA GLU A 374 4.18 28.69 -4.85
C GLU A 374 4.88 28.34 -6.16
N MET A 375 4.83 29.22 -7.17
CA MET A 375 5.54 29.04 -8.44
C MET A 375 7.06 28.93 -8.24
N LYS A 376 7.65 29.82 -7.42
CA LYS A 376 9.09 29.79 -7.09
C LYS A 376 9.47 28.51 -6.34
N ALA A 377 8.60 28.04 -5.44
CA ALA A 377 8.80 26.78 -4.71
C ALA A 377 8.77 25.57 -5.66
N ALA A 378 7.82 25.53 -6.60
CA ALA A 378 7.71 24.47 -7.61
C ALA A 378 8.98 24.41 -8.49
N GLN A 379 9.44 25.57 -8.97
CA GLN A 379 10.67 25.68 -9.74
C GLN A 379 11.89 25.15 -8.95
N LYS A 380 12.04 25.55 -7.68
CA LYS A 380 13.13 25.08 -6.80
C LYS A 380 13.05 23.58 -6.52
N ALA A 381 11.85 23.01 -6.48
CA ALA A 381 11.61 21.58 -6.32
C ALA A 381 11.86 20.77 -7.60
N GLY A 382 12.07 21.43 -8.75
CA GLY A 382 12.20 20.77 -10.05
C GLY A 382 10.88 20.21 -10.57
N ILE A 383 9.77 20.86 -10.22
CA ILE A 383 8.41 20.54 -10.66
C ILE A 383 8.07 21.45 -11.84
N ARG A 384 7.64 20.86 -12.95
CA ARG A 384 7.08 21.59 -14.09
C ARG A 384 5.59 21.78 -13.88
N LEU A 385 5.12 23.01 -14.05
CA LEU A 385 3.70 23.33 -13.99
C LEU A 385 3.04 23.02 -15.34
N CYS A 386 1.86 22.39 -15.29
CA CYS A 386 0.92 22.29 -16.39
C CYS A 386 0.02 23.52 -16.39
N HIS A 387 -0.27 24.02 -17.58
CA HIS A 387 -1.25 25.06 -17.82
C HIS A 387 -2.50 24.47 -18.44
#